data_AF-A0A0J0YXT6-F1
#
_entry.id   AF-A0A0J0YXT6-F1
#
_cell.length_a   1.000
_cell.length_b   1.000
_cell.length_c   1.000
_cell.angle_alpha   90.00
_cell.angle_beta   90.00
_cell.angle_gamma   90.00
#
_symmetry.space_group_name_H-M   'P 1'
#
loop_
_entity.id
_entity.type
_entity.pdbx_description
1 polymer ?
#
loop_
_entity_poly.entity_id
_entity_poly.type
_entity_poly.pdbx_seq_one_letter_code
_entity_poly.pdbx_strand_id
1 'polypeptide(L)'
;MNIEERLQRIVEQPRAYVYGTVELVNDEWIFFDDEEEEASLVEEMAEQGIEWFHCGHWLSGQWQDQGAVATDLGVFPLENGDRIRFRKRLTYAYQQWLAALSDSTFFQFVQWLNSLGFSLYDCLYCYNGLLFAKSSGVNFMIYDNTKQIASVHHYYERGQTPSDRFEITLNSGERTICAQIG
;
A
#
# COMPACT_ATOMS: atom_id res chain seq x y z
N MET A 1 15.42 5.13 -9.03
CA MET A 1 14.14 4.69 -9.65
C MET A 1 13.01 5.58 -9.17
N ASN A 2 11.93 5.72 -9.93
CA ASN A 2 10.71 6.37 -9.41
C ASN A 2 9.97 5.42 -8.44
N ILE A 3 8.93 5.91 -7.76
CA ILE A 3 8.22 5.09 -6.76
C ILE A 3 7.47 3.91 -7.39
N GLU A 4 6.88 4.07 -8.56
CA GLU A 4 6.14 3.01 -9.26
C GLU A 4 7.06 1.84 -9.64
N GLU A 5 8.21 2.16 -10.25
CA GLU A 5 9.26 1.19 -10.59
C GLU A 5 9.78 0.44 -9.34
N ARG A 6 9.93 1.14 -8.21
CA ARG A 6 10.33 0.53 -6.95
C ARG A 6 9.26 -0.42 -6.41
N LEU A 7 7.99 -0.02 -6.44
CA LEU A 7 6.85 -0.83 -5.98
C LEU A 7 6.60 -2.07 -6.85
N GLN A 8 7.04 -2.08 -8.11
CA GLN A 8 7.03 -3.27 -8.96
C GLN A 8 8.16 -4.26 -8.64
N ARG A 9 9.23 -3.81 -7.97
CA ARG A 9 10.42 -4.62 -7.66
C ARG A 9 10.41 -5.21 -6.26
N ILE A 10 9.48 -4.80 -5.39
CA ILE A 10 9.28 -5.44 -4.09
C ILE A 10 8.52 -6.75 -4.28
N VAL A 11 8.75 -7.71 -3.39
CA VAL A 11 7.94 -8.95 -3.34
C VAL A 11 6.47 -8.56 -3.14
N GLU A 12 5.56 -9.28 -3.81
CA GLU A 12 4.12 -9.04 -3.65
C GLU A 12 3.73 -9.10 -2.17
N GLN A 13 3.02 -8.08 -1.72
CA GLN A 13 2.56 -7.96 -0.34
C GLN A 13 1.07 -8.28 -0.31
N PRO A 14 0.63 -9.42 0.25
CA PRO A 14 -0.79 -9.82 0.19
C PRO A 14 -1.76 -8.77 0.76
N ARG A 15 -1.30 -8.03 1.78
CA ARG A 15 -2.01 -6.93 2.45
C ARG A 15 -2.06 -5.63 1.64
N ALA A 16 -1.46 -5.62 0.45
CA ALA A 16 -1.55 -4.51 -0.51
C ALA A 16 -2.92 -4.39 -1.18
N TYR A 17 -3.82 -5.34 -0.95
CA TYR A 17 -5.11 -5.39 -1.62
C TYR A 17 -6.25 -5.38 -0.61
N VAL A 18 -7.36 -4.79 -1.03
CA VAL A 18 -8.68 -4.95 -0.45
C VAL A 18 -9.40 -6.04 -1.25
N TYR A 19 -9.91 -7.06 -0.58
CA TYR A 19 -10.57 -8.20 -1.22
C TYR A 19 -12.07 -8.14 -0.96
N GLY A 20 -12.84 -8.67 -1.91
CA GLY A 20 -14.28 -8.73 -1.75
C GLY A 20 -14.98 -9.37 -2.93
N THR A 21 -16.31 -9.30 -2.89
CA THR A 21 -17.19 -9.76 -3.97
C THR A 21 -17.97 -8.61 -4.57
N VAL A 22 -18.45 -8.81 -5.80
CA VAL A 22 -19.34 -7.85 -6.46
C VAL A 22 -20.76 -8.36 -6.62
N GLU A 23 -21.72 -7.46 -6.53
CA GLU A 23 -23.12 -7.72 -6.88
C GLU A 23 -23.68 -6.57 -7.69
N LEU A 24 -24.51 -6.87 -8.69
CA LEU A 24 -25.33 -5.89 -9.38
C LEU A 24 -26.59 -5.57 -8.54
N VAL A 25 -26.69 -4.34 -8.05
CA VAL A 25 -27.82 -3.85 -7.24
C VAL A 25 -28.31 -2.53 -7.83
N ASN A 26 -29.60 -2.47 -8.18
CA ASN A 26 -30.23 -1.27 -8.77
C ASN A 26 -29.45 -0.71 -9.99
N ASP A 27 -29.01 -1.59 -10.89
CA ASP A 27 -28.20 -1.25 -12.08
C ASP A 27 -26.80 -0.68 -11.77
N GLU A 28 -26.33 -0.77 -10.53
CA GLU A 28 -24.98 -0.38 -10.09
C GLU A 28 -24.20 -1.59 -9.59
N TRP A 29 -22.92 -1.65 -9.93
CA TRP A 29 -22.03 -2.69 -9.40
C TRP A 29 -21.46 -2.27 -8.06
N ILE A 30 -21.84 -3.03 -7.03
CA ILE A 30 -21.45 -2.79 -5.65
C ILE A 30 -20.36 -3.80 -5.27
N PHE A 31 -19.26 -3.29 -4.74
CA PHE A 31 -18.20 -4.06 -4.09
C PHE A 31 -18.51 -4.19 -2.60
N PHE A 32 -18.41 -5.41 -2.07
CA PHE A 32 -18.53 -5.72 -0.64
C PHE A 32 -17.17 -6.15 -0.10
N ASP A 33 -16.63 -5.39 0.84
CA ASP A 33 -15.33 -5.63 1.47
C ASP A 33 -15.38 -6.83 2.43
N ASP A 34 -14.45 -7.79 2.26
CA ASP A 34 -14.35 -8.99 3.11
C ASP A 34 -13.83 -8.68 4.53
N GLU A 35 -13.05 -7.61 4.72
CA GLU A 35 -12.42 -7.23 5.99
C GLU A 35 -13.25 -6.21 6.79
N GLU A 36 -13.72 -5.15 6.14
CA GLU A 36 -14.39 -4.02 6.83
C GLU A 36 -15.93 -4.12 6.82
N GLU A 37 -16.51 -5.11 6.12
CA GLU A 37 -17.96 -5.26 5.90
C GLU A 37 -18.62 -3.99 5.29
N GLU A 38 -17.82 -3.17 4.60
CA GLU A 38 -18.26 -1.95 3.91
C GLU A 38 -18.69 -2.24 2.47
N ALA A 39 -19.60 -1.41 1.94
CA ALA A 39 -20.05 -1.48 0.56
C ALA A 39 -19.70 -0.19 -0.19
N SER A 40 -19.14 -0.32 -1.39
CA SER A 40 -18.70 0.80 -2.23
C SER A 40 -19.04 0.57 -3.71
N LEU A 41 -19.10 1.62 -4.52
CA LEU A 41 -19.25 1.47 -5.97
C LEU A 41 -17.95 0.92 -6.57
N VAL A 42 -18.05 -0.09 -7.43
CA VAL A 42 -16.87 -0.67 -8.13
C VAL A 42 -16.13 0.40 -8.93
N GLU A 43 -16.86 1.30 -9.58
CA GLU A 43 -16.30 2.38 -10.39
C GLU A 43 -15.38 3.32 -9.57
N GLU A 44 -15.79 3.67 -8.34
CA GLU A 44 -15.00 4.53 -7.45
C GLU A 44 -13.69 3.86 -7.00
N MET A 45 -13.72 2.55 -6.78
CA MET A 45 -12.55 1.80 -6.35
C MET A 45 -11.58 1.50 -7.50
N ALA A 46 -12.11 1.31 -8.71
CA ALA A 46 -11.36 0.83 -9.87
C ALA A 46 -10.49 1.87 -10.57
N GLU A 47 -10.40 3.12 -10.10
CA GLU A 47 -9.59 4.18 -10.77
C GLU A 47 -8.11 3.79 -10.98
N GLN A 48 -7.55 2.92 -10.12
CA GLN A 48 -6.16 2.44 -10.22
C GLN A 48 -6.04 1.05 -10.84
N GLY A 49 -7.12 0.55 -11.45
CA GLY A 49 -7.24 -0.81 -11.95
C GLY A 49 -7.97 -1.73 -10.97
N ILE A 50 -8.34 -2.89 -11.50
CA ILE A 50 -9.09 -3.93 -10.82
C ILE A 50 -8.43 -5.26 -11.11
N GLU A 51 -8.39 -6.16 -10.13
CA GLU A 51 -7.98 -7.54 -10.36
C GLU A 51 -9.15 -8.49 -10.12
N TRP A 52 -9.44 -9.32 -11.11
CA TRP A 52 -10.54 -10.29 -11.08
C TRP A 52 -10.00 -11.70 -10.89
N PHE A 53 -10.63 -12.47 -10.01
CA PHE A 53 -10.24 -13.85 -9.75
C PHE A 53 -10.88 -14.79 -10.77
N HIS A 54 -10.08 -15.35 -11.66
CA HIS A 54 -10.54 -16.25 -12.70
C HIS A 54 -9.66 -17.50 -12.78
N CYS A 55 -10.29 -18.68 -12.81
CA CYS A 55 -9.61 -19.98 -12.95
C CYS A 55 -8.43 -20.20 -11.97
N GLY A 56 -8.53 -19.67 -10.75
CA GLY A 56 -7.48 -19.82 -9.73
C GLY A 56 -6.39 -18.74 -9.74
N HIS A 57 -6.51 -17.73 -10.60
CA HIS A 57 -5.52 -16.67 -10.77
C HIS A 57 -6.16 -15.29 -10.67
N TRP A 58 -5.41 -14.31 -10.18
CA TRP A 58 -5.78 -12.89 -10.25
C TRP A 58 -5.34 -12.33 -11.60
N LEU A 59 -6.30 -11.80 -12.36
CA LEU A 59 -6.06 -11.16 -13.64
C LEU A 59 -6.22 -9.64 -13.48
N SER A 60 -5.14 -8.90 -13.71
CA SER A 60 -5.19 -7.44 -13.72
C SER A 60 -5.92 -6.93 -14.96
N GLY A 61 -6.76 -5.92 -14.75
CA GLY A 61 -7.51 -5.29 -15.82
C GLY A 61 -8.00 -3.90 -15.46
N GLN A 62 -8.79 -3.34 -16.37
CA GLN A 62 -9.42 -2.04 -16.25
C GLN A 62 -10.94 -2.23 -16.22
N TRP A 63 -11.59 -1.52 -15.30
CA TRP A 63 -13.04 -1.48 -15.24
C TRP A 63 -13.64 -0.92 -16.53
N GLN A 64 -14.78 -1.44 -16.92
CA GLN A 64 -15.59 -0.96 -18.02
C GLN A 64 -16.99 -0.68 -17.49
N ASP A 65 -17.57 0.47 -17.86
CA ASP A 65 -18.84 1.02 -17.37
C ASP A 65 -20.05 0.08 -17.50
N GLN A 66 -19.91 -1.07 -18.16
CA GLN A 66 -20.96 -2.07 -18.38
C GLN A 66 -20.85 -3.29 -17.47
N GLY A 67 -20.04 -3.25 -16.41
CA GLY A 67 -19.87 -4.42 -15.55
C GLY A 67 -18.87 -5.44 -16.08
N ALA A 68 -17.81 -4.97 -16.73
CA ALA A 68 -16.82 -5.86 -17.31
C ALA A 68 -15.40 -5.42 -16.96
N VAL A 69 -14.47 -6.38 -16.96
CA VAL A 69 -13.05 -6.14 -16.76
C VAL A 69 -12.30 -6.41 -18.05
N ALA A 70 -11.65 -5.38 -18.59
CA ALA A 70 -10.76 -5.49 -19.73
C ALA A 70 -9.35 -5.88 -19.26
N THR A 71 -8.90 -7.07 -19.67
CA THR A 71 -7.57 -7.62 -19.38
C THR A 71 -6.78 -7.81 -20.68
N ASP A 72 -5.50 -8.17 -20.57
CA ASP A 72 -4.69 -8.56 -21.73
C ASP A 72 -5.22 -9.81 -22.46
N LEU A 73 -6.09 -10.60 -21.81
CA LEU A 73 -6.70 -11.80 -22.39
C LEU A 73 -8.05 -11.52 -23.07
N GLY A 74 -8.59 -10.31 -22.93
CA GLY A 74 -9.90 -9.93 -23.44
C GLY A 74 -10.77 -9.21 -22.40
N VAL A 75 -12.03 -8.98 -22.77
CA VAL A 75 -13.04 -8.34 -21.92
C VAL A 75 -13.94 -9.41 -21.32
N PHE A 76 -14.05 -9.41 -20.00
CA PHE A 76 -14.81 -10.41 -19.26
C PHE A 76 -15.94 -9.72 -18.48
N PRO A 77 -17.21 -10.07 -18.71
CA PRO A 77 -18.30 -9.58 -17.88
C PRO A 77 -18.16 -10.14 -16.47
N LEU A 78 -18.40 -9.31 -15.46
CA LEU A 78 -18.53 -9.76 -14.08
C LEU A 78 -19.89 -10.40 -13.86
N GLU A 79 -19.92 -11.39 -12.99
CA GLU A 79 -21.13 -12.01 -12.47
C GLU A 79 -21.29 -11.71 -10.97
N ASN A 80 -22.52 -11.76 -10.47
CA ASN A 80 -22.77 -11.66 -9.03
C ASN A 80 -22.00 -12.75 -8.26
N GLY A 81 -21.31 -12.35 -7.21
CA GLY A 81 -20.43 -13.20 -6.41
C GLY A 81 -19.01 -13.34 -6.97
N ASP A 82 -18.68 -12.71 -8.10
CA ASP A 82 -17.31 -12.68 -8.59
C ASP A 82 -16.39 -12.02 -7.56
N ARG A 83 -15.21 -12.64 -7.39
CA ARG A 83 -14.20 -12.14 -6.47
C ARG A 83 -13.30 -11.16 -7.19
N ILE A 84 -13.18 -9.97 -6.62
CA ILE A 84 -12.27 -8.94 -7.12
C ILE A 84 -11.39 -8.43 -5.99
N ARG A 85 -10.30 -7.76 -6.36
CA ARG A 85 -9.47 -7.04 -5.41
C ARG A 85 -8.97 -5.73 -5.99
N PHE A 86 -8.78 -4.75 -5.12
CA PHE A 86 -8.23 -3.44 -5.46
C PHE A 86 -6.94 -3.20 -4.70
N ARG A 87 -5.95 -2.59 -5.36
CA ARG A 87 -4.71 -2.22 -4.67
C ARG A 87 -4.95 -1.04 -3.75
N LYS A 88 -4.58 -1.17 -2.47
CA LYS A 88 -4.66 -0.11 -1.47
C LYS A 88 -3.85 1.10 -1.92
N ARG A 89 -4.44 2.29 -1.80
CA ARG A 89 -3.76 3.54 -2.14
C ARG A 89 -2.82 3.92 -1.00
N LEU A 90 -1.58 4.25 -1.35
CA LEU A 90 -0.66 4.88 -0.40
C LEU A 90 -1.01 6.37 -0.29
N THR A 91 -1.13 6.90 0.93
CA THR A 91 -1.42 8.33 1.13
C THR A 91 -0.33 9.20 0.51
N TYR A 92 -0.70 10.39 0.02
CA TYR A 92 0.23 11.30 -0.65
C TYR A 92 1.50 11.58 0.18
N ALA A 93 1.32 11.91 1.47
CA ALA A 93 2.44 12.21 2.36
C ALA A 93 3.44 11.04 2.47
N TYR A 94 2.91 9.81 2.53
CA TYR A 94 3.70 8.59 2.61
C TYR A 94 4.37 8.24 1.28
N GLN A 95 3.67 8.39 0.15
CA GLN A 95 4.26 8.21 -1.18
C GLN A 95 5.45 9.16 -1.40
N GLN A 96 5.28 10.45 -1.06
CA GLN A 96 6.37 11.42 -1.16
C GLN A 96 7.53 11.08 -0.24
N TRP A 97 7.24 10.54 0.94
CA TRP A 97 8.29 10.09 1.86
C TRP A 97 9.07 8.91 1.29
N LEU A 98 8.40 7.88 0.78
CA LEU A 98 9.04 6.73 0.14
C LEU A 98 9.86 7.13 -1.09
N ALA A 99 9.35 8.07 -1.89
CA ALA A 99 10.05 8.59 -3.06
C ALA A 99 11.33 9.37 -2.69
N ALA A 100 11.34 10.05 -1.54
CA ALA A 100 12.49 10.83 -1.07
C ALA A 100 13.64 9.98 -0.51
N LEU A 101 13.41 8.69 -0.23
CA LEU A 101 14.47 7.76 0.18
C LEU A 101 15.40 7.42 -1.00
N SER A 102 16.67 7.17 -0.70
CA SER A 102 17.59 6.58 -1.67
C SER A 102 17.10 5.16 -2.06
N ASP A 103 17.54 4.63 -3.22
CA ASP A 103 17.14 3.28 -3.65
C ASP A 103 17.56 2.24 -2.58
N SER A 104 18.79 2.31 -2.05
CA SER A 104 19.26 1.38 -1.01
C SER A 104 18.45 1.52 0.27
N THR A 105 18.16 2.76 0.68
CA THR A 105 17.38 3.03 1.90
C THR A 105 15.97 2.50 1.79
N PHE A 106 15.32 2.69 0.63
CA PHE A 106 13.99 2.19 0.36
C PHE A 106 13.90 0.67 0.47
N PHE A 107 14.75 -0.08 -0.24
CA PHE A 107 14.63 -1.55 -0.26
C PHE A 107 14.97 -2.18 1.09
N GLN A 108 15.97 -1.67 1.80
CA GLN A 108 16.29 -2.15 3.14
C GLN A 108 15.19 -1.79 4.15
N PHE A 109 14.56 -0.61 4.04
CA PHE A 109 13.38 -0.28 4.84
C PHE A 109 12.22 -1.25 4.61
N VAL A 110 11.90 -1.55 3.35
CA VAL A 110 10.85 -2.53 2.99
C VAL A 110 11.19 -3.91 3.57
N GLN A 111 12.43 -4.37 3.39
CA GLN A 111 12.87 -5.67 3.90
C GLN A 111 12.77 -5.75 5.42
N TRP A 112 13.20 -4.68 6.12
CA TRP A 112 13.11 -4.58 7.56
C TRP A 112 11.65 -4.59 8.03
N LEU A 113 10.79 -3.79 7.40
CA LEU A 113 9.36 -3.74 7.71
C LEU A 113 8.69 -5.12 7.51
N ASN A 114 8.99 -5.79 6.38
CA ASN A 114 8.48 -7.14 6.09
C ASN A 114 9.00 -8.19 7.08
N SER A 115 10.24 -8.07 7.56
CA SER A 115 10.78 -8.98 8.58
C SER A 115 10.02 -8.91 9.91
N LEU A 116 9.34 -7.79 10.18
CA LEU A 116 8.49 -7.56 11.35
C LEU A 116 7.02 -7.90 11.09
N GLY A 117 6.70 -8.42 9.89
CA GLY A 117 5.34 -8.80 9.50
C GLY A 117 4.46 -7.64 9.03
N PHE A 118 5.03 -6.46 8.77
CA PHE A 118 4.32 -5.31 8.21
C PHE A 118 4.61 -5.16 6.71
N SER A 119 3.65 -4.66 5.96
CA SER A 119 3.78 -4.25 4.56
C SER A 119 3.80 -2.73 4.43
N LEU A 120 4.15 -2.22 3.24
CA LEU A 120 4.04 -0.78 3.01
C LEU A 120 2.59 -0.28 3.12
N TYR A 121 1.62 -1.16 2.85
CA TYR A 121 0.20 -0.85 2.79
C TYR A 121 -0.49 -0.95 4.15
N ASP A 122 0.25 -1.32 5.20
CA ASP A 122 -0.22 -1.28 6.59
C ASP A 122 -0.05 0.13 7.21
N CYS A 123 0.47 1.10 6.47
CA CYS A 123 0.68 2.46 6.97
C CYS A 123 -0.67 3.21 7.08
N LEU A 124 -1.14 3.41 8.31
CA LEU A 124 -2.35 4.17 8.60
C LEU A 124 -2.12 5.69 8.56
N TYR A 125 -0.91 6.11 8.94
CA TYR A 125 -0.58 7.52 9.03
C TYR A 125 0.90 7.75 8.76
N CYS A 126 1.23 8.83 8.05
CA CYS A 126 2.58 9.30 7.85
C CYS A 126 2.65 10.82 7.98
N TYR A 127 3.37 11.29 8.99
CA TYR A 127 3.83 12.67 9.02
C TYR A 127 5.16 12.77 8.28
N ASN A 128 5.17 13.51 7.17
CA ASN A 128 6.35 13.73 6.36
C ASN A 128 6.83 15.18 6.46
N GLY A 129 7.81 15.40 7.34
CA GLY A 129 8.45 16.70 7.56
C GLY A 129 9.22 17.24 6.33
N LEU A 130 9.63 16.37 5.40
CA LEU A 130 10.37 16.77 4.19
C LEU A 130 9.52 17.64 3.26
N LEU A 131 8.18 17.49 3.31
CA LEU A 131 7.25 18.33 2.54
C LEU A 131 7.31 19.81 2.93
N PHE A 132 7.85 20.12 4.10
CA PHE A 132 7.98 21.49 4.60
C PHE A 132 9.40 22.05 4.43
N ALA A 133 10.21 21.47 3.53
CA ALA A 133 11.59 21.87 3.24
C ALA A 133 12.50 21.92 4.50
N LYS A 134 12.20 21.09 5.51
CA LYS A 134 13.04 20.94 6.70
C LYS A 134 14.28 20.13 6.32
N SER A 135 15.46 20.67 6.62
CA SER A 135 16.74 19.99 6.36
C SER A 135 17.08 18.92 7.39
N SER A 136 16.39 18.91 8.54
CA SER A 136 16.49 17.84 9.52
C SER A 136 15.18 17.72 10.32
N GLY A 137 14.94 16.55 10.88
CA GLY A 137 13.77 16.32 11.70
C GLY A 137 13.44 14.85 11.89
N VAL A 138 12.21 14.61 12.31
CA VAL A 138 11.66 13.26 12.52
C VAL A 138 10.34 13.17 11.75
N ASN A 139 10.27 12.20 10.85
CA ASN A 139 9.01 11.70 10.32
C ASN A 139 8.52 10.59 11.23
N PHE A 140 7.20 10.45 11.38
CA PHE A 140 6.64 9.34 12.15
C PHE A 140 5.49 8.72 11.40
N MET A 141 5.44 7.40 11.44
CA MET A 141 4.49 6.57 10.72
C MET A 141 3.87 5.58 11.68
N ILE A 142 2.56 5.39 11.56
CA ILE A 142 1.83 4.37 12.31
C ILE A 142 1.47 3.25 11.33
N TYR A 143 1.82 2.03 11.70
CA TYR A 143 1.47 0.82 10.97
C TYR A 143 0.53 -0.04 11.79
N ASP A 144 -0.44 -0.66 11.13
CA ASP A 144 -1.32 -1.68 11.70
C ASP A 144 -1.49 -2.84 10.71
N ASN A 145 -1.01 -4.02 11.09
CA ASN A 145 -1.14 -5.23 10.27
C ASN A 145 -2.26 -6.16 10.74
N THR A 146 -3.23 -5.63 11.50
CA THR A 146 -4.33 -6.33 12.21
C THR A 146 -3.92 -7.29 13.32
N LYS A 147 -2.61 -7.53 13.50
CA LYS A 147 -2.05 -8.35 14.59
C LYS A 147 -1.32 -7.51 15.62
N GLN A 148 -0.66 -6.45 15.16
CA GLN A 148 0.18 -5.58 15.98
C GLN A 148 0.19 -4.17 15.37
N ILE A 149 0.40 -3.19 16.23
CA ILE A 149 0.57 -1.79 15.85
C ILE A 149 2.04 -1.43 16.07
N ALA A 150 2.60 -0.69 15.13
CA ALA A 150 3.96 -0.17 15.24
C ALA A 150 4.03 1.33 14.98
N SER A 151 4.84 2.03 15.78
CA SER A 151 5.26 3.40 15.50
C SER A 151 6.68 3.38 14.95
N VAL A 152 6.85 3.82 13.71
CA VAL A 152 8.16 3.98 13.06
C VAL A 152 8.53 5.46 13.06
N HIS A 153 9.71 5.78 13.59
CA HIS A 153 10.30 7.10 13.54
C HIS A 153 11.49 7.11 12.60
N HIS A 154 11.45 7.99 11.62
CA HIS A 154 12.54 8.22 10.67
C HIS A 154 13.20 9.57 10.97
N TYR A 155 14.36 9.51 11.59
CA TYR A 155 15.20 10.66 11.87
C TYR A 155 16.06 10.92 10.64
N TYR A 156 16.02 12.15 10.13
CA TYR A 156 16.72 12.51 8.91
C TYR A 156 17.52 13.79 9.05
N GLU A 157 18.62 13.83 8.30
CA GLU A 157 19.40 15.03 8.02
C GLU A 157 19.72 15.10 6.52
N ARG A 158 19.59 16.29 5.94
CA ARG A 158 19.75 16.58 4.51
C ARG A 158 20.75 17.73 4.32
N GLY A 159 21.82 17.70 5.11
CA GLY A 159 22.96 18.61 5.03
C GLY A 159 24.06 18.08 4.11
N GLN A 160 25.31 18.44 4.41
CA GLN A 160 26.48 17.96 3.67
C GLN A 160 26.68 16.45 3.76
N THR A 161 26.28 15.85 4.88
CA THR A 161 26.32 14.41 5.11
C THR A 161 24.90 13.92 5.38
N PRO A 162 24.13 13.54 4.34
CA PRO A 162 22.79 13.04 4.54
C PRO A 162 22.81 11.80 5.44
N SER A 163 21.83 11.70 6.33
CA SER A 163 21.67 10.53 7.19
C SER A 163 20.20 10.18 7.36
N ASP A 164 19.95 8.86 7.44
CA ASP A 164 18.65 8.27 7.71
C ASP A 164 18.80 7.24 8.84
N ARG A 165 18.05 7.43 9.91
CA ARG A 165 17.96 6.49 11.03
C ARG A 165 16.50 6.14 11.28
N PHE A 166 16.25 4.86 11.47
CA PHE A 166 14.92 4.34 11.73
C PHE A 166 14.84 3.73 13.12
N GLU A 167 13.74 3.99 13.80
CA GLU A 167 13.41 3.37 15.07
C GLU A 167 11.98 2.88 14.99
N ILE A 168 11.72 1.68 15.52
CA ILE A 168 10.37 1.13 15.62
C ILE A 168 10.05 0.78 17.07
N THR A 169 8.82 1.05 17.46
CA THR A 169 8.24 0.58 18.72
C THR A 169 6.96 -0.17 18.42
N LEU A 170 6.90 -1.43 18.82
CA LEU A 170 5.70 -2.27 18.73
C LEU A 170 4.77 -2.00 19.93
N ASN A 171 3.49 -2.28 19.78
CA ASN A 171 2.50 -2.19 20.86
C ASN A 171 2.79 -3.13 22.05
N SER A 172 3.65 -4.15 21.86
CA SER A 172 4.20 -4.98 22.95
C SER A 172 5.19 -4.24 23.85
N GLY A 173 5.65 -3.05 23.46
CA GLY A 173 6.73 -2.31 24.10
C GLY A 173 8.13 -2.68 23.58
N GLU A 174 8.24 -3.69 22.71
CA GLU A 174 9.49 -4.03 22.04
C GLU A 174 9.95 -2.87 21.15
N ARG A 175 11.25 -2.55 21.23
CA ARG A 175 11.86 -1.46 20.48
C ARG A 175 13.09 -1.96 19.74
N THR A 176 13.17 -1.63 18.46
CA THR A 176 14.34 -1.92 17.62
C THR A 176 14.82 -0.64 16.96
N ILE A 177 16.13 -0.43 16.99
CA ILE A 177 16.78 0.68 16.30
C ILE A 177 17.49 0.11 15.09
N CYS A 178 17.13 0.58 13.90
CA CYS A 178 17.88 0.34 12.69
C CYS A 178 18.70 1.61 12.40
N ALA A 179 19.94 1.62 12.88
CA ALA A 179 20.89 2.68 12.61
C ALA A 179 21.65 2.36 11.32
N GLN A 180 21.61 3.30 10.38
CA GLN A 180 22.22 3.26 9.04
C GLN A 180 21.62 2.24 8.08
N ILE A 181 20.64 2.74 7.33
CA ILE A 181 20.27 2.19 6.05
C ILE A 181 20.94 3.06 4.97
N GLY A 182 22.26 2.94 4.82
CA GLY A 182 23.08 3.82 3.97
C GLY A 182 24.50 3.30 3.77
#